data_AF-A0A1V5HG99-F1
#
_entry.id   AF-A0A1V5HG99-F1
#
_cell.length_a   1.000
_cell.length_b   1.000
_cell.length_c   1.000
_cell.angle_alpha   90.00
_cell.angle_beta   90.00
_cell.angle_gamma   90.00
#
_symmetry.space_group_name_H-M   'P 1'
#
loop_
_entity.id
_entity.type
_entity.pdbx_description
1 polymer ?
#
loop_
_entity_poly.entity_id
_entity_poly.type
_entity_poly.pdbx_seq_one_letter_code
_entity_poly.pdbx_strand_id
1 'polypeptide(L)'
;MKRTVKIIITSFIVLIILTLNVYGLSFEASNHYELENIILEQMREYNPVFNIKYTGSLDNIEEVLKSMIDKDTYLKSNITRVDWDISGNKTASNINVRVSYIMTKEERIEADKMIDEILADIIKPYMNDHEKVKAVHDYIVLNGKYDNNSLYFSDYDLLTKGTSVCNGYALLTYNMLNKLNIPVNLVSGTSAGEAHIWNMVKLDDYWFHLDVTWNDPVSDRDAVFYTYYMLTEKEICKDHAIDANLKIPKSTKEYYDYLVELSYNKLLVETGLDMYNEENFAADESELKNLLTRKITHHPLMITVRFDKSISQDSIINAMSQLYKYDYISVINYSLIDNDSKGEWNILNIFIKYKETPDNITLDFARSVYNTATEVDYNVYAQYGNKKINITKDVYIYPYDTNKINVSKGTLKFKEPGNYNLTFEYQGLRETVSITGLNSNAFEYITDKKPDNYVNVKVYDQYIDFSSINQWPIIENDRTMVPLRAVFEVLNCNVKWEESSKSAVVEHGSTKIIIPANSTTAYINGKANSLDVPAKIVNDRIMIPLRFVSEAIEKTVIWDDPNKTVLIY
;
A
#
# COMPACT_ATOMS: atom_id res chain seq x y z
N MET A 1 -43.64 -8.61 -52.51
CA MET A 1 -42.19 -8.46 -52.82
C MET A 1 -41.81 -7.00 -52.67
N LYS A 2 -41.26 -6.62 -51.51
CA LYS A 2 -40.43 -5.41 -51.26
C LYS A 2 -39.98 -5.49 -49.79
N ARG A 3 -38.73 -5.89 -49.59
CA ARG A 3 -38.06 -5.96 -48.28
C ARG A 3 -37.72 -4.53 -47.84
N THR A 4 -38.22 -4.12 -46.68
CA THR A 4 -37.78 -2.89 -46.01
C THR A 4 -36.62 -3.26 -45.10
N VAL A 5 -35.41 -2.83 -45.47
CA VAL A 5 -34.20 -2.99 -44.66
C VAL A 5 -34.24 -1.96 -43.53
N LYS A 6 -34.33 -2.41 -42.28
CA LYS A 6 -34.04 -1.58 -41.10
C LYS A 6 -32.52 -1.44 -40.99
N ILE A 7 -32.02 -0.22 -41.16
CA ILE A 7 -30.62 0.12 -40.88
C ILE A 7 -30.47 0.17 -39.36
N ILE A 8 -29.71 -0.79 -38.81
CA ILE A 8 -29.24 -0.79 -37.43
C ILE A 8 -27.97 0.08 -37.42
N ILE A 9 -28.02 1.21 -36.72
CA ILE A 9 -26.84 2.03 -36.44
C ILE A 9 -26.16 1.40 -35.22
N THR A 10 -25.23 0.48 -35.47
CA THR A 10 -24.23 0.05 -34.49
C THR A 10 -23.12 1.10 -34.47
N SER A 11 -23.07 1.92 -33.41
CA SER A 11 -21.93 2.79 -33.11
C SER A 11 -20.72 1.91 -32.77
N PHE A 12 -19.93 1.60 -33.79
CA PHE A 12 -18.58 1.07 -33.64
C PHE A 12 -17.67 2.27 -33.36
N ILE A 13 -17.30 2.49 -32.10
CA ILE A 13 -16.17 3.36 -31.77
C ILE A 13 -14.92 2.60 -32.22
N VAL A 14 -14.52 2.83 -33.48
CA VAL A 14 -13.18 2.50 -33.95
C VAL A 14 -12.26 3.51 -33.28
N LEU A 15 -11.58 3.10 -32.21
CA LEU A 15 -10.45 3.84 -31.68
C LEU A 15 -9.33 3.74 -32.71
N ILE A 16 -9.33 4.67 -33.67
CA ILE A 16 -8.21 4.85 -34.58
C ILE A 16 -7.07 5.40 -33.72
N ILE A 17 -6.15 4.53 -33.31
CA ILE A 17 -4.84 4.95 -32.82
C ILE A 17 -4.11 5.54 -34.03
N LEU A 18 -4.35 6.81 -34.28
CA LEU A 18 -3.51 7.63 -35.14
C LEU A 18 -2.21 7.85 -34.37
N THR A 19 -1.19 7.05 -34.67
CA THR A 19 0.21 7.43 -34.41
C THR A 19 0.54 8.61 -35.33
N LEU A 20 0.10 9.80 -34.94
CA LEU A 20 0.64 11.03 -35.48
C LEU A 20 2.04 11.17 -34.90
N ASN A 21 3.05 10.94 -35.74
CA ASN A 21 4.38 11.48 -35.50
C ASN A 21 4.23 12.99 -35.26
N VAL A 22 4.41 13.42 -34.00
CA VAL A 22 4.23 14.81 -33.55
C VAL A 22 5.44 15.65 -34.01
N TYR A 23 5.55 15.87 -35.32
CA TYR A 23 6.41 16.90 -35.89
C TYR A 23 5.49 18.03 -36.39
N GLY A 24 5.01 18.89 -35.49
CA GLY A 24 4.23 20.05 -35.93
C GLY A 24 3.40 20.87 -34.93
N LEU A 25 3.31 20.50 -33.65
CA LEU A 25 2.69 21.37 -32.65
C LEU A 25 3.70 22.44 -32.23
N SER A 26 3.41 23.71 -32.56
CA SER A 26 4.11 24.87 -32.02
C SER A 26 3.31 25.34 -30.81
N PHE A 27 3.92 25.23 -29.63
CA PHE A 27 3.34 25.77 -28.40
C PHE A 27 3.54 27.29 -28.37
N GLU A 28 2.68 28.03 -27.69
CA GLU A 28 2.82 29.48 -27.56
C GLU A 28 2.95 29.89 -26.10
N ALA A 29 3.94 30.75 -25.80
CA ALA A 29 4.13 31.35 -24.48
C ALA A 29 4.41 32.85 -24.61
N SER A 30 3.87 33.63 -23.69
CA SER A 30 3.98 35.09 -23.68
C SER A 30 4.79 35.63 -22.49
N ASN A 31 5.15 34.77 -21.54
CA ASN A 31 5.93 35.11 -20.35
C ASN A 31 6.68 33.88 -19.81
N HIS A 32 7.63 34.08 -18.89
CA HIS A 32 8.46 33.00 -18.35
C HIS A 32 7.66 31.91 -17.64
N TYR A 33 6.55 32.24 -17.00
CA TYR A 33 5.72 31.26 -16.29
C TYR A 33 5.02 30.29 -17.26
N GLU A 34 4.43 30.82 -18.34
CA GLU A 34 3.87 29.98 -19.41
C GLU A 34 4.93 29.13 -20.07
N LEU A 35 6.11 29.71 -20.34
CA LEU A 35 7.22 28.99 -20.94
C LEU A 35 7.69 27.82 -20.05
N GLU A 36 7.91 28.08 -18.76
CA GLU A 36 8.33 27.06 -17.79
C GLU A 36 7.31 25.91 -17.72
N ASN A 37 6.01 26.23 -17.62
CA ASN A 37 4.96 25.21 -17.56
C ASN A 37 4.90 24.35 -18.82
N ILE A 38 4.96 24.96 -20.00
CA ILE A 38 4.95 24.21 -21.27
C ILE A 38 6.14 23.26 -21.33
N ILE A 39 7.35 23.74 -21.00
CA ILE A 39 8.54 22.90 -21.05
C ILE A 39 8.43 21.73 -20.06
N LEU A 40 8.00 21.99 -18.83
CA LEU A 40 7.81 20.95 -17.82
C LEU A 40 6.75 19.92 -18.26
N GLU A 41 5.64 20.36 -18.86
CA GLU A 41 4.60 19.47 -19.39
C GLU A 41 5.16 18.59 -20.53
N GLN A 42 5.90 19.17 -21.47
CA GLN A 42 6.51 18.40 -22.57
C GLN A 42 7.56 17.41 -22.06
N MET A 43 8.31 17.76 -21.02
CA MET A 43 9.26 16.87 -20.36
C MET A 43 8.57 15.70 -19.63
N ARG A 44 7.45 15.97 -18.93
CA ARG A 44 6.64 14.91 -18.29
C ARG A 44 6.05 13.94 -19.31
N GLU A 45 5.78 14.41 -20.52
CA GLU A 45 5.30 13.60 -21.65
C GLU A 45 6.40 12.86 -22.41
N TYR A 46 7.66 12.94 -21.94
CA TYR A 46 8.84 12.33 -22.57
C TYR A 46 9.07 12.76 -24.03
N ASN A 47 8.65 13.98 -24.39
CA ASN A 47 8.86 14.49 -25.74
C ASN A 47 10.34 14.89 -25.93
N PRO A 48 11.07 14.31 -26.90
CA PRO A 48 12.50 14.56 -27.05
C PRO A 48 12.80 15.88 -27.78
N VAL A 49 11.86 16.39 -28.55
CA VAL A 49 12.00 17.64 -29.32
C VAL A 49 10.66 18.35 -29.37
N PHE A 50 10.64 19.64 -29.04
CA PHE A 50 9.45 20.49 -29.16
C PHE A 50 9.83 21.95 -29.41
N ASN A 51 8.91 22.70 -30.04
CA ASN A 51 9.12 24.09 -30.40
C ASN A 51 8.09 24.98 -29.71
N ILE A 52 8.57 26.09 -29.12
CA ILE A 52 7.75 27.06 -28.44
C ILE A 52 7.95 28.42 -29.08
N LYS A 53 6.88 28.97 -29.65
CA LYS A 53 6.81 30.36 -30.07
C LYS A 53 6.63 31.24 -28.85
N TYR A 54 7.65 32.04 -28.57
CA TYR A 54 7.77 32.87 -27.40
C TYR A 54 7.70 34.36 -27.76
N THR A 55 6.74 35.09 -27.19
CA THR A 55 6.54 36.54 -27.41
C THR A 55 6.90 37.41 -26.21
N GLY A 56 7.32 36.78 -25.10
CA GLY A 56 7.73 37.47 -23.87
C GLY A 56 9.17 38.02 -23.91
N SER A 57 9.62 38.59 -22.79
CA SER A 57 11.01 39.08 -22.67
C SER A 57 12.02 37.92 -22.67
N LEU A 58 13.11 38.08 -23.42
CA LEU A 58 14.26 37.16 -23.42
C LEU A 58 15.25 37.43 -22.28
N ASP A 59 15.01 38.45 -21.45
CA ASP A 59 15.84 38.73 -20.30
C ASP A 59 15.86 37.50 -19.36
N ASN A 60 17.04 37.09 -18.92
CA ASN A 60 17.28 35.94 -18.03
C ASN A 60 16.72 34.59 -18.53
N ILE A 61 16.39 34.46 -19.82
CA ILE A 61 15.80 33.24 -20.38
C ILE A 61 16.67 32.01 -20.15
N GLU A 62 17.99 32.16 -20.26
CA GLU A 62 18.98 31.10 -20.01
C GLU A 62 18.94 30.61 -18.56
N GLU A 63 18.74 31.50 -17.59
CA GLU A 63 18.65 31.14 -16.17
C GLU A 63 17.33 30.43 -15.86
N VAL A 64 16.23 30.88 -16.48
CA VAL A 64 14.92 30.21 -16.40
C VAL A 64 15.03 28.78 -16.95
N LEU A 65 15.61 28.61 -18.14
CA LEU A 65 15.78 27.31 -18.79
C LEU A 65 16.75 26.39 -18.02
N LYS A 66 17.79 26.91 -17.39
CA LYS A 66 18.70 26.09 -16.57
C LYS A 66 18.03 25.66 -15.26
N SER A 67 17.40 26.60 -14.56
CA SER A 67 16.84 26.35 -13.23
C SER A 67 15.58 25.48 -13.22
N MET A 68 14.87 25.35 -14.35
CA MET A 68 13.61 24.57 -14.40
C MET A 68 13.81 23.08 -14.07
N ILE A 69 14.91 22.47 -14.55
CA ILE A 69 15.19 21.03 -14.35
C ILE A 69 15.57 20.75 -12.90
N ASP A 70 16.32 21.67 -12.29
CA ASP A 70 16.79 21.54 -10.91
C ASP A 70 15.66 21.64 -9.86
N LYS A 71 14.48 22.13 -10.25
CA LYS A 71 13.32 22.26 -9.36
C LYS A 71 12.50 20.98 -9.21
N ASP A 72 12.61 20.04 -10.15
CA ASP A 72 11.80 18.81 -10.15
C ASP A 72 12.71 17.57 -10.13
N THR A 73 12.83 16.96 -8.94
CA THR A 73 13.66 15.77 -8.73
C THR A 73 13.28 14.62 -9.66
N TYR A 74 11.98 14.44 -9.95
CA TYR A 74 11.53 13.35 -10.82
C TYR A 74 11.97 13.56 -12.27
N LEU A 75 11.83 14.78 -12.79
CA LEU A 75 12.32 15.11 -14.13
C LEU A 75 13.85 14.99 -14.20
N LYS A 76 14.56 15.53 -13.21
CA LYS A 76 16.01 15.42 -13.10
C LYS A 76 16.49 13.96 -13.09
N SER A 77 15.75 13.07 -12.43
CA SER A 77 16.03 11.64 -12.39
C SER A 77 15.80 10.90 -13.71
N ASN A 78 15.05 11.47 -14.65
CA ASN A 78 14.75 10.84 -15.94
C ASN A 78 15.49 11.48 -17.12
N ILE A 79 16.14 12.63 -16.92
CA ILE A 79 16.76 13.43 -17.98
C ILE A 79 18.28 13.37 -17.86
N THR A 80 18.96 13.01 -18.94
CA THR A 80 20.44 13.03 -19.02
C THR A 80 20.98 14.33 -19.56
N ARG A 81 20.23 15.00 -20.45
CA ARG A 81 20.66 16.25 -21.10
C ARG A 81 19.47 17.05 -21.61
N VAL A 82 19.57 18.38 -21.48
CA VAL A 82 18.66 19.33 -22.13
C VAL A 82 19.49 20.35 -22.88
N ASP A 83 19.14 20.56 -24.15
CA ASP A 83 19.70 21.60 -25.01
C ASP A 83 18.56 22.47 -25.55
N TRP A 84 18.87 23.73 -25.88
CA TRP A 84 17.93 24.59 -26.57
C TRP A 84 18.63 25.50 -27.59
N ASP A 85 17.87 25.89 -28.62
CA ASP A 85 18.24 26.98 -29.52
C ASP A 85 17.12 28.01 -29.55
N ILE A 86 17.50 29.28 -29.51
CA ILE A 86 16.58 30.42 -29.67
C ILE A 86 16.83 31.05 -31.03
N SER A 87 15.77 31.18 -31.84
CA SER A 87 15.84 31.81 -33.16
C SER A 87 14.62 32.71 -33.37
N GLY A 88 14.77 33.87 -34.02
CA GLY A 88 13.63 34.76 -34.28
C GLY A 88 13.98 36.23 -34.34
N ASN A 89 12.99 37.09 -34.11
CA ASN A 89 13.12 38.55 -34.19
C ASN A 89 12.66 39.22 -32.88
N LYS A 90 12.70 40.57 -32.83
CA LYS A 90 12.35 41.36 -31.64
C LYS A 90 10.90 41.22 -31.17
N THR A 91 10.00 40.64 -31.99
CA THR A 91 8.57 40.50 -31.69
C THR A 91 8.13 39.08 -31.38
N ALA A 92 8.87 38.08 -31.87
CA ALA A 92 8.60 36.67 -31.60
C ALA A 92 9.90 35.87 -31.80
N SER A 93 10.18 35.01 -30.84
CA SER A 93 11.26 34.01 -30.87
C SER A 93 10.67 32.61 -30.92
N ASN A 94 11.41 31.67 -31.49
CA ASN A 94 11.14 30.25 -31.44
C ASN A 94 12.23 29.61 -30.57
N ILE A 95 11.81 28.95 -29.52
CA ILE A 95 12.67 28.20 -28.61
C ILE A 95 12.51 26.73 -28.98
N ASN A 96 13.54 26.13 -29.54
CA ASN A 96 13.59 24.71 -29.86
C ASN A 96 14.29 24.00 -28.71
N VAL A 97 13.56 23.18 -27.96
CA VAL A 97 14.09 22.42 -26.82
C VAL A 97 14.30 20.97 -27.26
N ARG A 98 15.46 20.42 -26.91
CA ARG A 98 15.81 19.02 -27.11
C ARG A 98 16.17 18.38 -25.78
N VAL A 99 15.58 17.22 -25.50
CA VAL A 99 15.73 16.51 -24.24
C VAL A 99 16.18 15.09 -24.53
N SER A 100 17.23 14.66 -23.85
CA SER A 100 17.69 13.27 -23.81
C SER A 100 17.25 12.66 -22.48
N TYR A 101 16.54 11.54 -22.56
CA TYR A 101 16.02 10.82 -21.40
C TYR A 101 16.80 9.52 -21.19
N ILE A 102 16.72 8.95 -19.98
CA ILE A 102 17.23 7.60 -19.69
C ILE A 102 16.34 6.49 -20.27
N MET A 103 15.11 6.83 -20.66
CA MET A 103 14.13 5.94 -21.29
C MET A 103 13.28 6.70 -22.30
N THR A 104 12.67 5.99 -23.24
CA THR A 104 11.74 6.54 -24.24
C THR A 104 10.30 6.66 -23.72
N LYS A 105 9.45 7.40 -24.43
CA LYS A 105 8.01 7.50 -24.13
C LYS A 105 7.33 6.13 -24.19
N GLU A 106 7.67 5.32 -25.19
CA GLU A 106 7.14 3.97 -25.37
C GLU A 106 7.50 3.07 -24.19
N GLU A 107 8.75 3.16 -23.70
CA GLU A 107 9.21 2.41 -22.52
C GLU A 107 8.50 2.87 -21.24
N ARG A 108 8.25 4.18 -21.07
CA ARG A 108 7.44 4.69 -19.95
C ARG A 108 6.02 4.12 -19.95
N ILE A 109 5.37 4.08 -21.12
CA ILE A 109 4.01 3.52 -21.26
C ILE A 109 3.99 2.03 -20.90
N GLU A 110 4.98 1.26 -21.35
CA GLU A 110 5.07 -0.16 -21.02
C GLU A 110 5.39 -0.37 -19.53
N ALA A 111 6.31 0.42 -18.96
CA ALA A 111 6.61 0.40 -17.53
C ALA A 111 5.35 0.66 -16.69
N ASP A 112 4.53 1.65 -17.05
CA ASP A 112 3.30 1.96 -16.32
C ASP A 112 2.28 0.83 -16.37
N LYS A 113 2.18 0.14 -17.51
CA LYS A 113 1.33 -1.05 -17.67
C LYS A 113 1.84 -2.21 -16.83
N MET A 114 3.15 -2.48 -16.83
CA MET A 114 3.74 -3.51 -15.97
C MET A 114 3.48 -3.20 -14.50
N ILE A 115 3.62 -1.94 -14.08
CA ILE A 115 3.30 -1.52 -12.71
C ILE A 115 1.83 -1.79 -12.39
N ASP A 116 0.89 -1.48 -13.28
CA ASP A 116 -0.53 -1.77 -13.05
C ASP A 116 -0.81 -3.27 -12.88
N GLU A 117 -0.16 -4.12 -13.69
CA GLU A 117 -0.27 -5.58 -13.59
C GLU A 117 0.31 -6.11 -12.27
N ILE A 118 1.47 -5.60 -11.85
CA ILE A 118 2.13 -5.95 -10.58
C ILE A 118 1.26 -5.52 -9.40
N LEU A 119 0.79 -4.27 -9.39
CA LEU A 119 -0.04 -3.74 -8.31
C LEU A 119 -1.36 -4.51 -8.19
N ALA A 120 -1.95 -4.95 -9.30
CA ALA A 120 -3.15 -5.79 -9.29
C ALA A 120 -2.90 -7.17 -8.64
N ASP A 121 -1.67 -7.69 -8.72
CA ASP A 121 -1.29 -8.95 -8.08
C ASP A 121 -0.99 -8.77 -6.59
N ILE A 122 -0.16 -7.79 -6.23
CA ILE A 122 0.37 -7.65 -4.87
C ILE A 122 -0.54 -6.85 -3.93
N ILE A 123 -1.38 -5.96 -4.44
CA ILE A 123 -2.26 -5.10 -3.62
C ILE A 123 -3.66 -5.68 -3.54
N LYS A 124 -4.18 -5.80 -2.30
CA LYS A 124 -5.54 -6.23 -2.04
C LYS A 124 -6.39 -5.03 -1.59
N PRO A 125 -7.69 -4.96 -1.94
CA PRO A 125 -8.53 -3.80 -1.64
C PRO A 125 -8.67 -3.45 -0.15
N TYR A 126 -8.47 -4.42 0.73
CA TYR A 126 -8.54 -4.28 2.19
C TYR A 126 -7.21 -3.88 2.84
N MET A 127 -6.11 -3.81 2.07
CA MET A 127 -4.83 -3.40 2.61
C MET A 127 -4.89 -1.92 2.99
N ASN A 128 -4.40 -1.59 4.19
CA ASN A 128 -4.16 -0.18 4.51
C ASN A 128 -2.84 0.29 3.88
N ASP A 129 -2.56 1.58 3.97
CA ASP A 129 -1.43 2.18 3.25
C ASP A 129 -0.07 1.67 3.73
N HIS A 130 0.07 1.27 5.01
CA HIS A 130 1.30 0.66 5.49
C HIS A 130 1.54 -0.72 4.86
N GLU A 131 0.49 -1.55 4.76
CA GLU A 131 0.56 -2.85 4.08
C GLU A 131 0.90 -2.69 2.60
N LYS A 132 0.30 -1.70 1.94
CA LYS A 132 0.58 -1.40 0.53
C LYS A 132 2.03 -0.99 0.30
N VAL A 133 2.56 -0.09 1.13
CA VAL A 133 3.96 0.35 0.99
C VAL A 133 4.92 -0.81 1.25
N LYS A 134 4.64 -1.65 2.24
CA LYS A 134 5.41 -2.88 2.48
C LYS A 134 5.35 -3.83 1.28
N ALA A 135 4.17 -4.09 0.72
CA ALA A 135 4.03 -4.96 -0.44
C ALA A 135 4.83 -4.44 -1.66
N VAL A 136 4.80 -3.13 -1.92
CA VAL A 136 5.61 -2.48 -2.96
C VAL A 136 7.10 -2.65 -2.68
N HIS A 137 7.54 -2.35 -1.46
CA HIS A 137 8.93 -2.53 -1.03
C HIS A 137 9.41 -3.98 -1.22
N ASP A 138 8.68 -4.94 -0.66
CA ASP A 138 9.06 -6.35 -0.68
C ASP A 138 9.12 -6.87 -2.12
N TYR A 139 8.17 -6.47 -2.97
CA TYR A 139 8.19 -6.82 -4.39
C TYR A 139 9.47 -6.30 -5.07
N ILE A 140 9.82 -5.03 -4.86
CA ILE A 140 11.00 -4.44 -5.51
C ILE A 140 12.29 -5.11 -5.00
N VAL A 141 12.40 -5.37 -3.70
CA VAL A 141 13.57 -6.03 -3.10
C VAL A 141 13.73 -7.47 -3.61
N LEU A 142 12.64 -8.23 -3.71
CA LEU A 142 12.68 -9.62 -4.16
C LEU A 142 12.92 -9.78 -5.67
N ASN A 143 12.60 -8.76 -6.47
CA ASN A 143 12.70 -8.81 -7.94
C ASN A 143 13.83 -7.95 -8.51
N GLY A 144 14.43 -7.08 -7.70
CA GLY A 144 15.55 -6.24 -8.06
C GLY A 144 16.91 -6.90 -7.82
N LYS A 145 17.92 -6.35 -8.48
CA LYS A 145 19.33 -6.57 -8.16
C LYS A 145 20.13 -5.31 -8.46
N TYR A 146 20.86 -4.80 -7.47
CA TYR A 146 21.67 -3.61 -7.67
C TYR A 146 22.71 -3.76 -8.79
N ASP A 147 22.73 -2.81 -9.73
CA ASP A 147 23.70 -2.78 -10.82
C ASP A 147 25.00 -2.08 -10.39
N ASN A 148 26.02 -2.88 -10.08
CA ASN A 148 27.33 -2.38 -9.68
C ASN A 148 28.17 -1.85 -10.85
N ASN A 149 27.72 -2.02 -12.10
CA ASN A 149 28.43 -1.54 -13.29
C ASN A 149 27.87 -0.21 -13.82
N SER A 150 26.79 0.32 -13.22
CA SER A 150 26.14 1.56 -13.62
C SER A 150 25.78 1.60 -15.11
N LEU A 151 25.15 0.53 -15.60
CA LEU A 151 24.65 0.37 -16.96
C LEU A 151 23.15 0.67 -17.05
N TYR A 152 22.40 0.37 -15.97
CA TYR A 152 20.95 0.46 -15.90
C TYR A 152 20.52 1.50 -14.87
N PHE A 153 19.67 2.46 -15.27
CA PHE A 153 19.37 3.65 -14.45
C PHE A 153 17.88 3.88 -14.21
N SER A 154 17.01 3.26 -14.99
CA SER A 154 15.58 3.52 -14.95
C SER A 154 14.81 2.46 -14.16
N ASP A 155 13.57 2.77 -13.81
CA ASP A 155 12.61 1.79 -13.28
C ASP A 155 12.18 0.79 -14.35
N TYR A 156 12.17 1.18 -15.64
CA TYR A 156 11.94 0.26 -16.76
C TYR A 156 13.05 -0.80 -16.89
N ASP A 157 14.31 -0.42 -16.68
CA ASP A 157 15.42 -1.39 -16.62
C ASP A 157 15.22 -2.37 -15.47
N LEU A 158 14.83 -1.88 -14.29
CA LEU A 158 14.57 -2.71 -13.13
C LEU A 158 13.42 -3.69 -13.38
N LEU A 159 12.33 -3.24 -14.00
CA LEU A 159 11.17 -4.05 -14.36
C LEU A 159 11.48 -5.12 -15.41
N THR A 160 12.27 -4.78 -16.44
CA THR A 160 12.48 -5.67 -17.60
C THR A 160 13.75 -6.52 -17.53
N LYS A 161 14.77 -6.05 -16.81
CA LYS A 161 16.06 -6.73 -16.64
C LYS A 161 16.27 -7.27 -15.23
N GLY A 162 15.46 -6.83 -14.26
CA GLY A 162 15.66 -7.16 -12.84
C GLY A 162 16.89 -6.49 -12.25
N THR A 163 17.38 -5.39 -12.83
CA THR A 163 18.58 -4.70 -12.34
C THR A 163 18.62 -3.23 -12.71
N SER A 164 19.10 -2.38 -11.78
CA SER A 164 19.25 -0.92 -11.95
C SER A 164 20.12 -0.35 -10.82
N VAL A 165 20.57 0.91 -10.94
CA VAL A 165 21.16 1.67 -9.83
C VAL A 165 20.09 2.31 -8.94
N CYS A 166 20.49 3.05 -7.90
CA CYS A 166 19.59 3.67 -6.92
C CYS A 166 18.45 4.48 -7.55
N ASN A 167 18.72 5.17 -8.66
CA ASN A 167 17.71 5.91 -9.41
C ASN A 167 16.53 5.05 -9.88
N GLY A 168 16.77 3.84 -10.40
CA GLY A 168 15.69 2.97 -10.87
C GLY A 168 14.82 2.44 -9.72
N TYR A 169 15.42 2.13 -8.57
CA TYR A 169 14.67 1.70 -7.37
C TYR A 169 13.81 2.84 -6.82
N ALA A 170 14.38 4.04 -6.70
CA ALA A 170 13.67 5.20 -6.19
C ALA A 170 12.51 5.61 -7.12
N LEU A 171 12.72 5.57 -8.44
CA LEU A 171 11.69 5.84 -9.44
C LEU A 171 10.58 4.77 -9.44
N LEU A 172 10.93 3.48 -9.35
CA LEU A 172 9.93 2.41 -9.33
C LEU A 172 9.03 2.54 -8.10
N THR A 173 9.64 2.75 -6.92
CA THR A 173 8.92 3.00 -5.67
C THR A 173 8.01 4.22 -5.78
N TYR A 174 8.53 5.34 -6.31
CA TYR A 174 7.77 6.57 -6.51
C TYR A 174 6.56 6.35 -7.42
N ASN A 175 6.74 5.67 -8.57
CA ASN A 175 5.68 5.43 -9.54
C ASN A 175 4.61 4.45 -9.02
N MET A 176 5.03 3.39 -8.34
CA MET A 176 4.11 2.43 -7.71
C MET A 176 3.26 3.09 -6.61
N LEU A 177 3.88 3.86 -5.71
CA LEU A 177 3.15 4.51 -4.61
C LEU A 177 2.22 5.63 -5.10
N ASN A 178 2.62 6.41 -6.11
CA ASN A 178 1.72 7.40 -6.70
C ASN A 178 0.48 6.77 -7.35
N LYS A 179 0.61 5.63 -8.03
CA LYS A 179 -0.56 4.88 -8.57
C LYS A 179 -1.48 4.36 -7.48
N LEU A 180 -0.96 4.16 -6.27
CA LEU A 180 -1.74 3.81 -5.08
C LEU A 180 -2.32 5.04 -4.34
N ASN A 181 -2.09 6.25 -4.84
CA ASN A 181 -2.43 7.53 -4.19
C ASN A 181 -1.80 7.71 -2.81
N ILE A 182 -0.64 7.09 -2.57
CA ILE A 182 0.14 7.26 -1.35
C ILE A 182 1.15 8.37 -1.58
N PRO A 183 1.10 9.49 -0.85
CA PRO A 183 2.02 10.60 -1.09
C PRO A 183 3.47 10.18 -0.86
N VAL A 184 4.30 10.43 -1.88
CA VAL A 184 5.72 10.05 -1.89
C VAL A 184 6.54 11.16 -2.53
N ASN A 185 7.71 11.44 -1.95
CA ASN A 185 8.71 12.34 -2.51
C ASN A 185 9.97 11.56 -2.89
N LEU A 186 10.68 12.03 -3.91
CA LEU A 186 12.06 11.64 -4.17
C LEU A 186 13.00 12.52 -3.34
N VAL A 187 13.97 11.89 -2.71
CA VAL A 187 14.99 12.56 -1.90
C VAL A 187 16.35 12.35 -2.55
N SER A 188 16.97 13.43 -3.00
CA SER A 188 18.34 13.43 -3.50
C SER A 188 19.34 13.85 -2.42
N GLY A 189 20.53 13.29 -2.50
CA GLY A 189 21.58 13.56 -1.52
C GLY A 189 22.83 12.74 -1.77
N THR A 190 23.51 12.38 -0.70
CA THR A 190 24.65 11.47 -0.72
C THR A 190 24.49 10.35 0.30
N SER A 191 25.14 9.23 0.02
CA SER A 191 25.28 8.11 0.95
C SER A 191 26.64 7.46 0.78
N ALA A 192 27.30 7.11 1.90
CA ALA A 192 28.69 6.63 1.91
C ALA A 192 29.69 7.51 1.10
N GLY A 193 29.39 8.80 0.91
CA GLY A 193 30.21 9.75 0.14
C GLY A 193 29.91 9.83 -1.36
N GLU A 194 28.97 9.04 -1.88
CA GLU A 194 28.56 9.03 -3.28
C GLU A 194 27.17 9.66 -3.47
N ALA A 195 26.86 10.14 -4.67
CA ALA A 195 25.54 10.69 -4.99
C ALA A 195 24.49 9.58 -4.90
N HIS A 196 23.38 9.86 -4.24
CA HIS A 196 22.34 8.87 -3.95
C HIS A 196 20.93 9.47 -4.03
N ILE A 197 19.95 8.61 -4.27
CA ILE A 197 18.54 8.97 -4.33
C ILE A 197 17.68 7.88 -3.70
N TRP A 198 16.70 8.28 -2.90
CA TRP A 198 15.76 7.40 -2.21
C TRP A 198 14.38 8.06 -2.10
N ASN A 199 13.48 7.51 -1.28
CA ASN A 199 12.11 7.99 -1.15
C ASN A 199 11.80 8.51 0.26
N MET A 200 10.78 9.36 0.34
CA MET A 200 10.09 9.71 1.58
C MET A 200 8.60 9.46 1.39
N VAL A 201 7.99 8.67 2.27
CA VAL A 201 6.59 8.23 2.14
C VAL A 201 5.76 8.85 3.26
N LYS A 202 4.56 9.34 2.93
CA LYS A 202 3.60 9.83 3.92
C LYS A 202 2.62 8.73 4.30
N LEU A 203 2.52 8.44 5.58
CA LEU A 203 1.54 7.55 6.18
C LEU A 203 0.74 8.36 7.20
N ASP A 204 -0.54 8.56 6.89
CA ASP A 204 -1.45 9.49 7.58
C ASP A 204 -0.88 10.91 7.70
N ASP A 205 -0.48 11.30 8.92
CA ASP A 205 0.05 12.62 9.25
C ASP A 205 1.58 12.68 9.27
N TYR A 206 2.27 11.54 9.14
CA TYR A 206 3.71 11.43 9.33
C TYR A 206 4.45 11.08 8.03
N TRP A 207 5.65 11.64 7.88
CA TRP A 207 6.56 11.31 6.79
C TRP A 207 7.72 10.46 7.29
N PHE A 208 8.13 9.48 6.50
CA PHE A 208 9.22 8.55 6.82
C PHE A 208 10.14 8.37 5.61
N HIS A 209 11.45 8.21 5.85
CA HIS A 209 12.39 7.86 4.79
C HIS A 209 12.32 6.37 4.46
N LEU A 210 12.38 6.05 3.18
CA LEU A 210 12.40 4.68 2.67
C LEU A 210 13.48 4.57 1.61
N ASP A 211 14.51 3.78 1.89
CA ASP A 211 15.55 3.44 0.92
C ASP A 211 15.46 1.97 0.54
N VAL A 212 14.75 1.72 -0.57
CA VAL A 212 14.57 0.37 -1.10
C VAL A 212 15.88 -0.20 -1.66
N THR A 213 16.79 0.65 -2.12
CA THR A 213 18.10 0.22 -2.64
C THR A 213 18.96 -0.38 -1.54
N TRP A 214 19.02 0.26 -0.37
CA TRP A 214 19.83 -0.24 0.75
C TRP A 214 19.18 -1.42 1.49
N ASN A 215 17.93 -1.75 1.15
CA ASN A 215 17.23 -2.94 1.61
C ASN A 215 17.36 -4.13 0.64
N ASP A 216 17.96 -3.96 -0.54
CA ASP A 216 18.28 -5.05 -1.48
C ASP A 216 19.47 -5.90 -0.96
N PRO A 217 19.27 -7.17 -0.57
CA PRO A 217 20.36 -8.06 -0.23
C PRO A 217 21.14 -8.43 -1.49
N VAL A 218 22.21 -7.70 -1.77
CA VAL A 218 23.09 -7.83 -2.94
C VAL A 218 23.51 -9.29 -3.29
N SER A 219 23.44 -10.23 -2.34
CA SER A 219 23.84 -11.64 -2.51
C SER A 219 22.74 -12.72 -2.39
N ASP A 220 21.60 -12.50 -1.71
CA ASP A 220 20.63 -13.57 -1.38
C ASP A 220 19.18 -13.15 -1.71
N ARG A 221 18.63 -13.68 -2.82
CA ARG A 221 17.31 -13.29 -3.37
C ARG A 221 16.08 -13.76 -2.58
N ASP A 222 16.28 -14.61 -1.56
CA ASP A 222 15.17 -15.18 -0.78
C ASP A 222 14.91 -14.41 0.52
N ALA A 223 15.51 -13.23 0.69
CA ALA A 223 15.37 -12.40 1.88
C ALA A 223 14.95 -10.98 1.53
N VAL A 224 14.24 -10.33 2.45
CA VAL A 224 13.92 -8.91 2.40
C VAL A 224 14.51 -8.27 3.65
N PHE A 225 15.29 -7.20 3.50
CA PHE A 225 15.78 -6.42 4.62
C PHE A 225 14.93 -5.17 4.84
N TYR A 226 14.89 -4.68 6.07
CA TYR A 226 14.10 -3.51 6.48
C TYR A 226 14.94 -2.47 7.21
N THR A 227 16.27 -2.57 7.11
CA THR A 227 17.22 -1.68 7.81
C THR A 227 16.99 -0.20 7.46
N TYR A 228 16.58 0.09 6.22
CA TYR A 228 16.26 1.43 5.73
C TYR A 228 14.78 1.61 5.42
N TYR A 229 13.92 0.92 6.18
CA TYR A 229 12.47 0.97 6.03
C TYR A 229 11.85 1.93 7.06
N MET A 230 11.18 2.99 6.57
CA MET A 230 10.42 3.95 7.37
C MET A 230 11.22 4.63 8.49
N LEU A 231 12.38 5.17 8.15
CA LEU A 231 13.29 5.81 9.10
C LEU A 231 12.93 7.27 9.39
N THR A 232 13.26 7.72 10.60
CA THR A 232 13.31 9.15 10.93
C THR A 232 14.47 9.85 10.25
N GLU A 233 14.43 11.18 10.21
CA GLU A 233 15.53 12.01 9.72
C GLU A 233 16.82 11.76 10.52
N LYS A 234 16.69 11.55 11.83
CA LYS A 234 17.83 11.25 12.73
C LYS A 234 18.45 9.89 12.41
N GLU A 235 17.64 8.92 12.00
CA GLU A 235 18.10 7.57 11.70
C GLU A 235 18.77 7.48 10.34
N ILE A 236 18.14 8.02 9.29
CA ILE A 236 18.70 8.00 7.93
C ILE A 236 19.98 8.86 7.83
N CYS A 237 20.05 10.00 8.53
CA CYS A 237 21.20 10.91 8.47
C CYS A 237 22.48 10.39 9.18
N LYS A 238 22.52 9.13 9.64
CA LYS A 238 23.74 8.54 10.21
C LYS A 238 24.78 8.23 9.13
N ASP A 239 24.31 7.84 7.96
CA ASP A 239 25.12 7.45 6.80
C ASP A 239 24.65 8.09 5.49
N HIS A 240 23.47 8.73 5.49
CA HIS A 240 22.98 9.56 4.39
C HIS A 240 23.08 11.06 4.71
N ALA A 241 23.13 11.90 3.67
CA ALA A 241 22.99 13.34 3.78
C ALA A 241 22.05 13.87 2.69
N ILE A 242 21.04 14.63 3.08
CA ILE A 242 20.07 15.23 2.13
C ILE A 242 20.67 16.48 1.48
N ASP A 243 20.39 16.66 0.19
CA ASP A 243 20.76 17.87 -0.53
C ASP A 243 20.20 19.13 0.15
N ALA A 244 21.07 20.07 0.50
CA ALA A 244 20.69 21.27 1.27
C ALA A 244 19.65 22.18 0.58
N ASN A 245 19.52 22.09 -0.74
CA ASN A 245 18.55 22.87 -1.52
C ASN A 245 17.18 22.18 -1.65
N LEU A 246 17.09 20.90 -1.27
CA LEU A 246 15.87 20.13 -1.40
C LEU A 246 14.90 20.49 -0.25
N LYS A 247 13.70 20.94 -0.61
CA LYS A 247 12.65 21.27 0.36
C LYS A 247 11.72 20.07 0.53
N ILE A 248 11.96 19.28 1.57
CA ILE A 248 11.11 18.14 1.95
C ILE A 248 10.49 18.33 3.34
N PRO A 249 9.37 17.65 3.63
CA PRO A 249 8.84 17.52 4.98
C PRO A 249 9.87 16.93 5.95
N LYS A 250 9.67 17.12 7.26
CA LYS A 250 10.53 16.51 8.28
C LYS A 250 9.99 15.14 8.70
N SER A 251 10.88 14.17 8.83
CA SER A 251 10.57 12.89 9.47
C SER A 251 11.03 12.88 10.93
N THR A 252 10.09 12.80 11.87
CA THR A 252 10.39 12.90 13.32
C THR A 252 9.73 11.83 14.19
N LYS A 253 8.68 11.18 13.69
CA LYS A 253 7.98 10.11 14.39
C LYS A 253 8.74 8.82 14.18
N GLU A 254 9.13 8.12 15.25
CA GLU A 254 9.71 6.78 15.13
C GLU A 254 8.63 5.81 14.65
N TYR A 255 8.94 5.01 13.61
CA TYR A 255 7.94 4.13 13.01
C TYR A 255 7.51 3.00 13.96
N TYR A 256 8.42 2.52 14.81
CA TYR A 256 8.10 1.61 15.91
C TYR A 256 6.98 2.17 16.80
N ASP A 257 7.19 3.37 17.37
CA ASP A 257 6.20 4.03 18.24
C ASP A 257 4.87 4.21 17.52
N TYR A 258 4.92 4.53 16.22
CA TYR A 258 3.71 4.71 15.43
C TYR A 258 2.94 3.40 15.22
N LEU A 259 3.62 2.32 14.88
CA LEU A 259 2.98 1.01 14.74
C LEU A 259 2.40 0.51 16.07
N VAL A 260 3.05 0.83 17.21
CA VAL A 260 2.50 0.51 18.54
C VAL A 260 1.22 1.30 18.82
N GLU A 261 1.17 2.59 18.51
CA GLU A 261 -0.04 3.43 18.63
C GLU A 261 -1.21 2.88 17.79
N LEU A 262 -0.90 2.42 16.57
CA LEU A 262 -1.87 1.78 15.68
C LEU A 262 -2.20 0.33 16.07
N SER A 263 -1.43 -0.26 16.99
CA SER A 263 -1.50 -1.68 17.36
C SER A 263 -1.25 -2.64 16.18
N TYR A 264 -0.37 -2.23 15.27
CA TYR A 264 0.01 -2.93 14.05
C TYR A 264 1.09 -3.99 14.28
N ASN A 265 0.80 -4.96 15.15
CA ASN A 265 1.77 -5.97 15.60
C ASN A 265 2.31 -6.84 14.48
N LYS A 266 1.51 -7.11 13.44
CA LYS A 266 1.97 -7.84 12.27
C LYS A 266 3.12 -7.13 11.56
N LEU A 267 2.99 -5.82 11.32
CA LEU A 267 4.06 -5.06 10.69
C LEU A 267 5.30 -4.96 11.56
N LEU A 268 5.13 -4.78 12.88
CA LEU A 268 6.26 -4.77 13.81
C LEU A 268 7.12 -6.02 13.63
N VAL A 269 6.50 -7.20 13.54
CA VAL A 269 7.25 -8.45 13.45
C VAL A 269 7.77 -8.69 12.04
N GLU A 270 6.97 -8.44 11.00
CA GLU A 270 7.42 -8.65 9.62
C GLU A 270 8.58 -7.73 9.22
N THR A 271 8.69 -6.55 9.84
CA THR A 271 9.80 -5.59 9.63
C THR A 271 10.91 -5.72 10.69
N GLY A 272 10.78 -6.64 11.65
CA GLY A 272 11.72 -6.84 12.75
C GLY A 272 11.70 -5.76 13.84
N LEU A 273 10.85 -4.73 13.73
CA LEU A 273 10.69 -3.67 14.71
C LEU A 273 10.11 -4.15 16.06
N ASP A 274 9.51 -5.34 16.12
CA ASP A 274 9.10 -5.95 17.39
C ASP A 274 10.27 -6.11 18.37
N MET A 275 11.53 -6.10 17.89
CA MET A 275 12.72 -6.11 18.74
C MET A 275 12.78 -4.96 19.75
N TYR A 276 12.11 -3.83 19.46
CA TYR A 276 12.06 -2.67 20.34
C TYR A 276 11.02 -2.82 21.47
N ASN A 277 10.16 -3.85 21.42
CA ASN A 277 9.29 -4.17 22.54
C ASN A 277 10.11 -4.52 23.78
N GLU A 278 9.72 -3.99 24.94
CA GLU A 278 10.35 -4.31 26.23
C GLU A 278 10.37 -5.83 26.51
N GLU A 279 9.34 -6.57 26.08
CA GLU A 279 9.32 -8.03 26.21
C GLU A 279 10.40 -8.75 25.39
N ASN A 280 11.03 -8.06 24.44
CA ASN A 280 12.09 -8.56 23.56
C ASN A 280 13.47 -7.98 23.92
N PHE A 281 13.56 -7.29 25.07
CA PHE A 281 14.80 -6.87 25.69
C PHE A 281 15.25 -7.85 26.78
N ALA A 282 16.56 -8.01 26.94
CA ALA A 282 17.16 -8.74 28.05
C ALA A 282 18.25 -7.90 28.74
N ALA A 283 18.04 -7.60 30.02
CA ALA A 283 19.01 -6.88 30.84
C ALA A 283 20.17 -7.78 31.31
N ASP A 284 19.92 -9.08 31.43
CA ASP A 284 20.91 -10.06 31.89
C ASP A 284 20.77 -11.44 31.22
N GLU A 285 21.68 -12.35 31.54
CA GLU A 285 21.71 -13.71 30.99
C GLU A 285 20.43 -14.52 31.28
N SER A 286 19.82 -14.32 32.45
CA SER A 286 18.60 -15.04 32.85
C SER A 286 17.41 -14.57 32.03
N GLU A 287 17.28 -13.26 31.82
CA GLU A 287 16.26 -12.69 30.94
C GLU A 287 16.48 -13.14 29.49
N LEU A 288 17.73 -13.15 29.00
CA LEU A 288 18.05 -13.64 27.66
C LEU A 288 17.62 -15.10 27.49
N LYS A 289 17.89 -15.97 28.47
CA LYS A 289 17.44 -17.37 28.46
C LYS A 289 15.93 -17.51 28.38
N ASN A 290 15.21 -16.73 29.19
CA ASN A 290 13.75 -16.74 29.21
C ASN A 290 13.17 -16.26 27.89
N LEU A 291 13.74 -15.18 27.33
CA LEU A 291 13.35 -14.61 26.04
C LEU A 291 13.51 -15.62 24.91
N LEU A 292 14.69 -16.23 24.79
CA LEU A 292 14.97 -17.25 23.77
C LEU A 292 14.06 -18.47 23.95
N THR A 293 13.85 -18.93 25.19
CA THR A 293 12.96 -20.04 25.51
C THR A 293 11.50 -19.73 25.16
N ARG A 294 11.05 -18.48 25.28
CA ARG A 294 9.70 -18.06 24.89
C ARG A 294 9.55 -17.98 23.38
N LYS A 295 10.52 -17.38 22.68
CA LYS A 295 10.44 -17.21 21.21
C LYS A 295 10.53 -18.55 20.47
N ILE A 296 11.34 -19.50 20.93
CA ILE A 296 11.51 -20.81 20.26
C ILE A 296 10.25 -21.70 20.26
N THR A 297 9.29 -21.48 21.17
CA THR A 297 8.07 -22.34 21.23
C THR A 297 7.17 -22.18 20.01
N HIS A 298 7.33 -21.10 19.25
CA HIS A 298 6.57 -20.84 18.04
C HIS A 298 7.31 -21.27 16.76
N HIS A 299 8.41 -21.98 16.92
CA HIS A 299 9.20 -22.55 15.82
C HIS A 299 9.63 -21.54 14.72
N PRO A 300 10.19 -20.37 15.07
CA PRO A 300 10.65 -19.40 14.06
C PRO A 300 11.94 -19.87 13.35
N LEU A 301 12.19 -19.44 12.12
CA LEU A 301 13.51 -19.64 11.48
C LEU A 301 14.56 -18.66 12.01
N MET A 302 14.12 -17.49 12.49
CA MET A 302 14.98 -16.46 13.03
C MET A 302 14.41 -15.91 14.35
N ILE A 303 15.26 -15.74 15.35
CA ILE A 303 14.96 -15.03 16.58
C ILE A 303 15.87 -13.81 16.65
N THR A 304 15.28 -12.62 16.65
CA THR A 304 15.98 -11.37 16.93
C THR A 304 15.71 -10.94 18.36
N VAL A 305 16.76 -10.59 19.10
CA VAL A 305 16.69 -10.11 20.48
C VAL A 305 17.61 -8.91 20.68
N ARG A 306 17.14 -7.98 21.52
CA ARG A 306 17.91 -6.83 21.99
C ARG A 306 18.36 -7.09 23.41
N PHE A 307 19.58 -6.72 23.75
CA PHE A 307 20.11 -7.01 25.09
C PHE A 307 21.16 -5.99 25.54
N ASP A 308 21.36 -5.93 26.86
CA ASP A 308 22.31 -5.03 27.49
C ASP A 308 23.76 -5.33 27.08
N LYS A 309 24.56 -4.28 26.89
CA LYS A 309 25.96 -4.40 26.44
C LYS A 309 26.86 -5.13 27.45
N SER A 310 26.42 -5.27 28.70
CA SER A 310 27.13 -6.01 29.74
C SER A 310 27.06 -7.53 29.60
N ILE A 311 26.12 -8.08 28.81
CA ILE A 311 26.03 -9.52 28.62
C ILE A 311 27.23 -10.03 27.80
N SER A 312 27.98 -10.95 28.40
CA SER A 312 29.18 -11.52 27.78
C SER A 312 28.87 -12.50 26.65
N GLN A 313 29.84 -12.73 25.76
CA GLN A 313 29.75 -13.76 24.73
C GLN A 313 29.47 -15.15 25.32
N ASP A 314 30.07 -15.48 26.47
CA ASP A 314 29.86 -16.76 27.15
C ASP A 314 28.42 -16.91 27.67
N SER A 315 27.85 -15.83 28.20
CA SER A 315 26.44 -15.77 28.62
C SER A 315 25.48 -15.97 27.45
N ILE A 316 25.78 -15.37 26.29
CA ILE A 316 25.03 -15.55 25.05
C ILE A 316 25.07 -17.02 24.59
N ILE A 317 26.27 -17.62 24.54
CA ILE A 317 26.46 -19.03 24.17
C ILE A 317 25.72 -19.94 25.16
N ASN A 318 25.78 -19.66 26.46
CA ASN A 318 25.05 -20.41 27.48
C ASN A 318 23.53 -20.33 27.24
N ALA A 319 22.99 -19.14 27.02
CA ALA A 319 21.58 -18.93 26.76
C ALA A 319 21.10 -19.70 25.52
N MET A 320 21.84 -19.64 24.42
CA MET A 320 21.53 -20.39 23.19
C MET A 320 21.64 -21.90 23.40
N SER A 321 22.63 -22.38 24.15
CA SER A 321 22.84 -23.82 24.37
C SER A 321 21.63 -24.50 25.04
N GLN A 322 20.86 -23.76 25.85
CA GLN A 322 19.66 -24.30 26.50
C GLN A 322 18.54 -24.65 25.51
N LEU A 323 18.55 -24.07 24.31
CA LEU A 323 17.56 -24.37 23.30
C LEU A 323 17.70 -25.80 22.77
N TYR A 324 18.88 -26.41 22.84
CA TYR A 324 19.07 -27.82 22.45
C TYR A 324 18.32 -28.83 23.35
N LYS A 325 17.66 -28.38 24.43
CA LYS A 325 16.69 -29.20 25.17
C LYS A 325 15.47 -29.56 24.32
N TYR A 326 15.17 -28.78 23.27
CA TYR A 326 14.12 -29.03 22.30
C TYR A 326 14.63 -29.96 21.20
N ASP A 327 14.12 -31.19 21.19
CA ASP A 327 14.60 -32.25 20.31
C ASP A 327 14.31 -32.03 18.82
N TYR A 328 13.42 -31.10 18.47
CA TYR A 328 13.13 -30.71 17.09
C TYR A 328 14.20 -29.79 16.47
N ILE A 329 15.11 -29.23 17.27
CA ILE A 329 16.19 -28.36 16.78
C ILE A 329 17.35 -29.22 16.25
N SER A 330 17.82 -28.87 15.06
CA SER A 330 18.99 -29.49 14.41
C SER A 330 20.24 -28.66 14.63
N VAL A 331 20.21 -27.38 14.25
CA VAL A 331 21.36 -26.46 14.32
C VAL A 331 20.89 -25.08 14.73
N ILE A 332 21.69 -24.41 15.56
CA ILE A 332 21.54 -23.00 15.90
C ILE A 332 22.79 -22.26 15.41
N ASN A 333 22.61 -21.30 14.52
CA ASN A 333 23.62 -20.34 14.11
C ASN A 333 23.25 -18.95 14.63
N TYR A 334 24.19 -18.01 14.67
CA TYR A 334 23.92 -16.64 15.08
C TYR A 334 24.80 -15.65 14.32
N SER A 335 24.31 -14.42 14.17
CA SER A 335 25.03 -13.33 13.52
C SER A 335 26.17 -12.80 14.39
N LEU A 336 27.02 -11.95 13.81
CA LEU A 336 27.80 -11.01 14.61
C LEU A 336 26.84 -10.14 15.44
N ILE A 337 27.31 -9.75 16.63
CA ILE A 337 26.55 -8.83 17.50
C ILE A 337 26.63 -7.43 16.87
N ASP A 338 25.46 -6.85 16.64
CA ASP A 338 25.31 -5.49 16.13
C ASP A 338 24.77 -4.55 17.22
N ASN A 339 24.58 -3.27 16.93
CA ASN A 339 23.92 -2.32 17.81
C ASN A 339 22.55 -1.93 17.25
N ASP A 340 21.62 -1.59 18.13
CA ASP A 340 20.34 -1.04 17.72
C ASP A 340 20.49 0.34 17.08
N SER A 341 19.43 0.85 16.45
CA SER A 341 19.50 2.13 15.74
C SER A 341 19.92 3.27 16.67
N LYS A 342 19.67 3.17 17.98
CA LYS A 342 20.06 4.18 18.97
C LYS A 342 21.50 4.03 19.46
N GLY A 343 22.15 2.90 19.17
CA GLY A 343 23.48 2.56 19.66
C GLY A 343 23.50 2.28 21.17
N GLU A 344 22.33 2.11 21.77
CA GLU A 344 22.15 1.93 23.22
C GLU A 344 22.31 0.46 23.60
N TRP A 345 21.88 -0.45 22.73
CA TRP A 345 21.77 -1.87 23.04
C TRP A 345 22.43 -2.74 21.96
N ASN A 346 22.80 -3.95 22.34
CA ASN A 346 23.29 -4.95 21.40
C ASN A 346 22.10 -5.70 20.77
N ILE A 347 22.26 -6.12 19.52
CA ILE A 347 21.32 -6.97 18.79
C ILE A 347 21.99 -8.31 18.46
N LEU A 348 21.25 -9.39 18.66
CA LEU A 348 21.63 -10.74 18.26
C LEU A 348 20.53 -11.35 17.40
N ASN A 349 20.91 -11.80 16.21
CA ASN A 349 20.06 -12.62 15.35
C ASN A 349 20.49 -14.08 15.45
N ILE A 350 19.55 -14.95 15.79
CA ILE A 350 19.74 -16.39 15.92
C ILE A 350 18.96 -17.08 14.81
N PHE A 351 19.62 -17.93 14.03
CA PHE A 351 19.04 -18.70 12.93
C PHE A 351 18.90 -20.16 13.34
N ILE A 352 17.70 -20.71 13.20
CA ILE A 352 17.36 -22.05 13.65
C ILE A 352 17.09 -22.95 12.44
N LYS A 353 17.76 -24.10 12.41
CA LYS A 353 17.41 -25.20 11.50
C LYS A 353 16.72 -26.30 12.30
N TYR A 354 15.55 -26.71 11.82
CA TYR A 354 14.78 -27.81 12.40
C TYR A 354 15.23 -29.16 11.81
N LYS A 355 15.00 -30.25 12.54
CA LYS A 355 15.33 -31.61 12.07
C LYS A 355 14.44 -32.06 10.91
N GLU A 356 13.18 -31.64 10.94
CA GLU A 356 12.21 -31.86 9.89
C GLU A 356 11.54 -30.53 9.58
N THR A 357 11.47 -30.18 8.29
CA THR A 357 10.76 -29.00 7.79
C THR A 357 9.50 -29.47 7.05
N PRO A 358 8.32 -28.88 7.30
CA PRO A 358 7.12 -29.26 6.57
C PRO A 358 7.20 -28.85 5.10
N ASP A 359 6.43 -29.54 4.26
CA ASP A 359 6.26 -29.20 2.85
C ASP A 359 5.36 -27.96 2.68
N ASN A 360 4.33 -27.84 3.53
CA ASN A 360 3.40 -26.72 3.62
C ASN A 360 2.69 -26.73 4.98
N ILE A 361 2.01 -25.64 5.30
CA ILE A 361 0.99 -25.60 6.35
C ILE A 361 -0.39 -25.38 5.72
N THR A 362 -1.45 -25.83 6.39
CA THR A 362 -2.83 -25.65 5.93
C THR A 362 -3.70 -25.14 7.07
N LEU A 363 -4.58 -24.20 6.74
CA LEU A 363 -5.52 -23.58 7.66
C LEU A 363 -6.90 -24.21 7.49
N ASP A 364 -7.53 -24.57 8.60
CA ASP A 364 -8.85 -25.19 8.64
C ASP A 364 -9.80 -24.30 9.45
N PHE A 365 -10.59 -23.52 8.73
CA PHE A 365 -11.67 -22.70 9.24
C PHE A 365 -13.00 -23.26 8.76
N ALA A 366 -14.00 -23.31 9.64
CA ALA A 366 -15.33 -23.81 9.27
C ALA A 366 -16.02 -22.94 8.20
N ARG A 367 -15.73 -21.64 8.20
CA ARG A 367 -16.29 -20.58 7.33
C ARG A 367 -15.27 -19.46 7.13
N SER A 368 -15.57 -18.55 6.21
CA SER A 368 -14.82 -17.28 6.02
C SER A 368 -15.55 -16.06 6.59
N VAL A 369 -16.78 -16.24 7.09
CA VAL A 369 -17.63 -15.17 7.64
C VAL A 369 -18.25 -15.61 8.96
N TYR A 370 -18.08 -14.76 9.98
CA TYR A 370 -18.49 -15.07 11.35
C TYR A 370 -19.19 -13.91 12.01
N ASN A 371 -20.01 -14.23 13.00
CA ASN A 371 -20.63 -13.23 13.84
C ASN A 371 -19.64 -12.74 14.90
N THR A 372 -19.49 -11.44 15.07
CA THR A 372 -18.60 -10.85 16.08
C THR A 372 -18.98 -11.24 17.51
N ALA A 373 -20.23 -11.64 17.75
CA ALA A 373 -20.70 -12.14 19.03
C ALA A 373 -20.22 -13.57 19.35
N THR A 374 -19.71 -14.30 18.35
CA THR A 374 -19.28 -15.70 18.49
C THR A 374 -17.76 -15.83 18.54
N GLU A 375 -17.29 -16.83 19.29
CA GLU A 375 -15.91 -17.29 19.20
C GLU A 375 -15.75 -18.22 18.00
N VAL A 376 -14.61 -18.12 17.32
CA VAL A 376 -14.30 -18.85 16.09
C VAL A 376 -13.19 -19.83 16.35
N ASP A 377 -13.46 -21.11 16.19
CA ASP A 377 -12.46 -22.16 16.25
C ASP A 377 -11.70 -22.27 14.91
N TYR A 378 -10.41 -22.57 15.00
CA TYR A 378 -9.58 -22.90 13.84
C TYR A 378 -8.56 -23.98 14.18
N ASN A 379 -8.10 -24.69 13.15
CA ASN A 379 -6.97 -25.59 13.25
C ASN A 379 -5.91 -25.26 12.22
N VAL A 380 -4.65 -25.50 12.57
CA VAL A 380 -3.51 -25.42 11.64
C VAL A 380 -2.79 -26.74 11.62
N TYR A 381 -2.44 -27.18 10.42
CA TYR A 381 -1.75 -28.43 10.20
C TYR A 381 -0.48 -28.24 9.37
N ALA A 382 0.60 -28.90 9.78
CA ALA A 382 1.82 -29.05 8.98
C ALA A 382 1.80 -30.39 8.24
N GLN A 383 2.19 -30.36 6.97
CA GLN A 383 2.31 -31.54 6.12
C GLN A 383 3.79 -31.96 6.01
N TYR A 384 4.08 -33.23 6.26
CA TYR A 384 5.41 -33.84 6.11
C TYR A 384 5.29 -35.11 5.27
N GLY A 385 5.45 -35.00 3.95
CA GLY A 385 5.18 -36.09 3.01
C GLY A 385 3.73 -36.58 3.14
N ASN A 386 3.55 -37.80 3.68
CA ASN A 386 2.22 -38.38 3.90
C ASN A 386 1.67 -38.13 5.32
N LYS A 387 2.42 -37.46 6.20
CA LYS A 387 2.03 -37.20 7.59
C LYS A 387 1.39 -35.81 7.70
N LYS A 388 0.26 -35.69 8.39
CA LYS A 388 -0.40 -34.43 8.72
C LYS A 388 -0.43 -34.26 10.24
N ILE A 389 0.17 -33.18 10.76
CA ILE A 389 0.32 -32.94 12.20
C ILE A 389 -0.43 -31.66 12.57
N ASN A 390 -1.26 -31.69 13.61
CA ASN A 390 -1.91 -30.49 14.13
C ASN A 390 -0.89 -29.66 14.93
N ILE A 391 -0.63 -28.44 14.48
CA ILE A 391 0.34 -27.49 15.04
C ILE A 391 -0.33 -26.22 15.60
N THR A 392 -1.65 -26.25 15.81
CA THR A 392 -2.45 -25.08 16.18
C THR A 392 -1.94 -24.34 17.43
N LYS A 393 -1.25 -25.03 18.34
CA LYS A 393 -0.72 -24.43 19.57
C LYS A 393 0.70 -23.85 19.43
N ASP A 394 1.34 -24.14 18.31
CA ASP A 394 2.76 -23.91 18.04
C ASP A 394 2.97 -22.91 16.90
N VAL A 395 1.91 -22.53 16.19
CA VAL A 395 1.93 -21.47 15.18
C VAL A 395 2.03 -20.10 15.83
N TYR A 396 2.80 -19.22 15.21
CA TYR A 396 2.71 -17.79 15.50
C TYR A 396 1.60 -17.18 14.65
N ILE A 397 0.80 -16.30 15.24
CA ILE A 397 -0.29 -15.61 14.53
C ILE A 397 -0.13 -14.12 14.76
N TYR A 398 -0.03 -13.40 13.66
CA TYR A 398 0.08 -11.96 13.67
C TYR A 398 -1.26 -11.34 13.25
N PRO A 399 -2.14 -10.97 14.20
CA PRO A 399 -3.25 -10.09 13.85
C PRO A 399 -2.68 -8.74 13.42
N TYR A 400 -3.25 -8.18 12.35
CA TYR A 400 -2.83 -6.86 11.90
C TYR A 400 -3.16 -5.79 12.94
N ASP A 401 -4.37 -5.80 13.51
CA ASP A 401 -4.76 -4.89 14.58
C ASP A 401 -5.28 -5.69 15.80
N THR A 402 -4.47 -5.75 16.86
CA THR A 402 -4.84 -6.46 18.11
C THR A 402 -5.99 -5.80 18.88
N ASN A 403 -6.30 -4.53 18.59
CA ASN A 403 -7.44 -3.85 19.20
C ASN A 403 -8.76 -4.32 18.58
N LYS A 404 -8.73 -4.94 17.40
CA LYS A 404 -9.93 -5.39 16.69
C LYS A 404 -10.19 -6.89 16.81
N ILE A 405 -9.18 -7.69 17.14
CA ILE A 405 -9.32 -9.15 17.28
C ILE A 405 -8.53 -9.68 18.47
N ASN A 406 -9.15 -10.58 19.23
CA ASN A 406 -8.45 -11.42 20.19
C ASN A 406 -8.07 -12.75 19.53
N VAL A 407 -6.79 -13.09 19.57
CA VAL A 407 -6.27 -14.35 19.07
C VAL A 407 -5.80 -15.20 20.26
N SER A 408 -6.31 -16.42 20.35
CA SER A 408 -5.91 -17.43 21.32
C SER A 408 -5.50 -18.72 20.60
N LYS A 409 -4.88 -19.66 21.32
CA LYS A 409 -4.41 -20.94 20.76
C LYS A 409 -5.58 -21.83 20.31
N GLY A 410 -5.99 -21.68 19.06
CA GLY A 410 -7.11 -22.39 18.43
C GLY A 410 -8.43 -21.62 18.37
N THR A 411 -8.51 -20.41 18.93
CA THR A 411 -9.73 -19.59 18.87
C THR A 411 -9.48 -18.12 18.52
N LEU A 412 -10.46 -17.48 17.88
CA LEU A 412 -10.47 -16.05 17.55
C LEU A 412 -11.76 -15.41 18.05
N LYS A 413 -11.69 -14.15 18.48
CA LYS A 413 -12.88 -13.35 18.79
C LYS A 413 -12.74 -11.94 18.23
N PHE A 414 -13.61 -11.61 17.29
CA PHE A 414 -13.69 -10.27 16.72
C PHE A 414 -14.31 -9.30 17.73
N LYS A 415 -13.70 -8.12 17.88
CA LYS A 415 -14.20 -7.04 18.74
C LYS A 415 -15.10 -6.09 17.96
N GLU A 416 -14.91 -6.02 16.64
CA GLU A 416 -15.73 -5.19 15.74
C GLU A 416 -15.93 -5.86 14.38
N PRO A 417 -16.92 -5.42 13.58
CA PRO A 417 -17.05 -5.86 12.20
C PRO A 417 -15.90 -5.39 11.32
N GLY A 418 -15.46 -6.23 10.39
CA GLY A 418 -14.33 -5.93 9.52
C GLY A 418 -13.84 -7.15 8.75
N ASN A 419 -12.92 -6.90 7.81
CA ASN A 419 -12.11 -7.94 7.20
C ASN A 419 -10.77 -8.03 7.94
N TYR A 420 -10.34 -9.25 8.25
CA TYR A 420 -9.17 -9.54 9.07
C TYR A 420 -8.23 -10.46 8.30
N ASN A 421 -7.04 -9.96 7.97
CA ASN A 421 -5.98 -10.77 7.39
C ASN A 421 -5.10 -11.31 8.50
N LEU A 422 -5.16 -12.63 8.68
CA LEU A 422 -4.38 -13.33 9.68
C LEU A 422 -3.30 -14.14 8.98
N THR A 423 -2.05 -13.86 9.32
CA THR A 423 -0.90 -14.63 8.83
C THR A 423 -0.45 -15.58 9.93
N PHE A 424 -0.40 -16.85 9.57
CA PHE A 424 0.04 -17.96 10.39
C PHE A 424 1.44 -18.34 9.94
N GLU A 425 2.39 -18.40 10.87
CA GLU A 425 3.76 -18.79 10.59
C GLU A 425 4.16 -20.02 11.39
N TYR A 426 4.85 -20.95 10.73
CA TYR A 426 5.50 -22.08 11.36
C TYR A 426 6.73 -22.50 10.56
N GLN A 427 7.92 -22.46 11.19
CA GLN A 427 9.20 -22.78 10.55
C GLN A 427 9.45 -22.01 9.24
N GLY A 428 9.03 -20.74 9.20
CA GLY A 428 9.18 -19.86 8.03
C GLY A 428 8.16 -20.07 6.92
N LEU A 429 7.35 -21.15 6.98
CA LEU A 429 6.18 -21.28 6.12
C LEU A 429 5.09 -20.34 6.62
N ARG A 430 4.48 -19.61 5.69
CA ARG A 430 3.41 -18.66 5.99
C ARG A 430 2.17 -19.01 5.18
N GLU A 431 1.03 -18.97 5.85
CA GLU A 431 -0.28 -19.00 5.21
C GLU A 431 -1.10 -17.84 5.71
N THR A 432 -1.82 -17.19 4.81
CA THR A 432 -2.68 -16.05 5.14
C THR A 432 -4.12 -16.38 4.82
N VAL A 433 -5.02 -15.98 5.72
CA VAL A 433 -6.46 -16.09 5.53
C VAL A 433 -7.11 -14.74 5.73
N SER A 434 -8.06 -14.39 4.88
CA SER A 434 -8.97 -13.25 5.06
C SER A 434 -10.27 -13.77 5.67
N ILE A 435 -10.63 -13.24 6.84
CA ILE A 435 -11.85 -13.60 7.56
C ILE A 435 -12.68 -12.34 7.77
N THR A 436 -13.98 -12.42 7.47
CA THR A 436 -14.90 -11.32 7.73
C THR A 436 -15.66 -11.55 9.03
N GLY A 437 -15.53 -10.63 9.99
CA GLY A 437 -16.39 -10.54 11.16
C GLY A 437 -17.53 -9.55 10.91
N LEU A 438 -18.78 -9.94 11.15
CA LEU A 438 -19.96 -9.07 11.01
C LEU A 438 -20.83 -9.12 12.27
N ASN A 439 -21.56 -8.04 12.57
CA ASN A 439 -22.52 -8.06 13.67
C ASN A 439 -23.72 -8.98 13.34
N SER A 440 -24.56 -9.30 14.33
CA SER A 440 -25.72 -10.21 14.13
C SER A 440 -26.71 -9.72 13.08
N ASN A 441 -26.97 -8.42 13.04
CA ASN A 441 -27.99 -7.83 12.16
C ASN A 441 -27.57 -7.90 10.69
N ALA A 442 -26.26 -7.91 10.42
CA ALA A 442 -25.73 -8.07 9.08
C ALA A 442 -26.17 -9.40 8.43
N PHE A 443 -26.36 -10.47 9.21
CA PHE A 443 -26.75 -11.78 8.70
C PHE A 443 -28.17 -11.83 8.11
N GLU A 444 -28.98 -10.78 8.32
CA GLU A 444 -30.29 -10.63 7.68
C GLU A 444 -30.18 -10.18 6.20
N TYR A 445 -29.05 -9.60 5.81
CA TYR A 445 -28.88 -8.93 4.51
C TYR A 445 -27.72 -9.47 3.69
N ILE A 446 -27.08 -10.58 4.06
CA ILE A 446 -25.88 -11.07 3.34
C ILE A 446 -26.10 -12.44 2.70
N THR A 447 -25.34 -12.69 1.63
CA THR A 447 -25.29 -13.97 0.94
C THR A 447 -23.90 -14.18 0.31
N ASP A 448 -23.51 -15.45 0.20
CA ASP A 448 -22.30 -15.88 -0.51
C ASP A 448 -22.50 -15.89 -2.04
N LYS A 449 -23.75 -15.95 -2.49
CA LYS A 449 -24.10 -16.01 -3.91
C LYS A 449 -24.35 -14.62 -4.47
N LYS A 450 -23.64 -14.29 -5.54
CA LYS A 450 -23.92 -13.11 -6.34
C LYS A 450 -25.39 -13.13 -6.81
N PRO A 451 -26.19 -12.11 -6.47
CA PRO A 451 -27.54 -12.00 -6.99
C PRO A 451 -27.56 -11.78 -8.51
N ASP A 452 -28.56 -12.34 -9.20
CA ASP A 452 -28.78 -12.13 -10.63
C ASP A 452 -29.50 -10.79 -10.88
N ASN A 453 -28.76 -9.70 -10.68
CA ASN A 453 -29.26 -8.34 -10.86
C ASN A 453 -28.26 -7.47 -11.61
N TYR A 454 -28.78 -6.40 -12.22
CA TYR A 454 -27.98 -5.47 -13.02
C TYR A 454 -26.92 -4.73 -12.19
N VAL A 455 -27.19 -4.46 -10.91
CA VAL A 455 -26.24 -3.85 -9.98
C VAL A 455 -26.30 -4.59 -8.66
N ASN A 456 -25.12 -4.97 -8.18
CA ASN A 456 -24.95 -5.67 -6.92
C ASN A 456 -24.08 -4.85 -5.97
N VAL A 457 -24.18 -5.15 -4.68
CA VAL A 457 -23.31 -4.57 -3.65
C VAL A 457 -22.63 -5.73 -2.93
N LYS A 458 -21.32 -5.65 -2.76
CA LYS A 458 -20.53 -6.59 -1.98
C LYS A 458 -19.80 -5.81 -0.89
N VAL A 459 -20.09 -6.13 0.37
CA VAL A 459 -19.41 -5.57 1.54
C VAL A 459 -18.43 -6.61 2.05
N TYR A 460 -17.15 -6.26 2.07
CA TYR A 460 -16.05 -7.21 2.31
C TYR A 460 -16.19 -8.43 1.36
N ASP A 461 -16.39 -9.62 1.93
CA ASP A 461 -16.51 -10.87 1.19
C ASP A 461 -17.95 -11.32 0.92
N GLN A 462 -18.96 -10.50 1.25
CA GLN A 462 -20.38 -10.90 1.18
C GLN A 462 -21.21 -9.99 0.30
N TYR A 463 -22.04 -10.59 -0.56
CA TYR A 463 -23.05 -9.84 -1.31
C TYR A 463 -24.19 -9.43 -0.40
N ILE A 464 -24.79 -8.28 -0.68
CA ILE A 464 -26.02 -7.87 -0.01
C ILE A 464 -27.22 -8.52 -0.71
N ASP A 465 -27.99 -9.30 0.05
CA ASP A 465 -29.26 -9.87 -0.39
C ASP A 465 -30.40 -8.86 -0.18
N PHE A 466 -30.74 -8.16 -1.25
CA PHE A 466 -31.85 -7.21 -1.25
C PHE A 466 -33.22 -7.85 -1.46
N SER A 467 -33.28 -9.18 -1.69
CA SER A 467 -34.55 -9.88 -1.89
C SER A 467 -35.42 -9.90 -0.63
N SER A 468 -34.80 -9.98 0.55
CA SER A 468 -35.49 -9.97 1.85
C SER A 468 -36.27 -8.67 2.11
N ILE A 469 -35.86 -7.56 1.46
CA ILE A 469 -36.50 -6.25 1.60
C ILE A 469 -37.23 -5.77 0.34
N ASN A 470 -37.26 -6.58 -0.73
CA ASN A 470 -37.90 -6.27 -2.00
C ASN A 470 -37.52 -4.90 -2.62
N GLN A 471 -36.28 -4.46 -2.43
CA GLN A 471 -35.78 -3.21 -3.01
C GLN A 471 -34.32 -3.34 -3.42
N TRP A 472 -34.08 -3.53 -4.71
CA TRP A 472 -32.74 -3.60 -5.29
C TRP A 472 -32.10 -2.22 -5.46
N PRO A 473 -30.77 -2.14 -5.59
CA PRO A 473 -30.08 -0.93 -6.02
C PRO A 473 -30.59 -0.44 -7.38
N ILE A 474 -30.57 0.87 -7.59
CA ILE A 474 -30.92 1.49 -8.87
C ILE A 474 -29.79 2.42 -9.32
N ILE A 475 -29.61 2.58 -10.63
CA ILE A 475 -28.72 3.62 -11.17
C ILE A 475 -29.57 4.83 -11.53
N GLU A 476 -29.18 5.98 -11.01
CA GLU A 476 -29.76 7.28 -11.35
C GLU A 476 -28.63 8.27 -11.57
N ASN A 477 -28.62 8.96 -12.72
CA ASN A 477 -27.58 9.95 -13.09
C ASN A 477 -26.16 9.43 -12.85
N ASP A 478 -25.86 8.21 -13.32
CA ASP A 478 -24.57 7.53 -13.14
C ASP A 478 -24.14 7.36 -11.67
N ARG A 479 -25.12 7.26 -10.76
CA ARG A 479 -24.91 6.93 -9.34
C ARG A 479 -25.70 5.70 -8.96
N THR A 480 -25.04 4.81 -8.23
CA THR A 480 -25.70 3.65 -7.61
C THR A 480 -26.38 4.09 -6.32
N MET A 481 -27.71 4.04 -6.34
CA MET A 481 -28.57 4.32 -5.20
C MET A 481 -28.91 3.01 -4.50
N VAL A 482 -28.75 2.96 -3.18
CA VAL A 482 -28.96 1.73 -2.38
C VAL A 482 -29.92 1.94 -1.22
N PRO A 483 -30.65 0.90 -0.80
CA PRO A 483 -31.40 0.91 0.46
C PRO A 483 -30.42 1.09 1.62
N LEU A 484 -30.49 2.24 2.29
CA LEU A 484 -29.51 2.66 3.29
C LEU A 484 -29.25 1.59 4.37
N ARG A 485 -30.32 1.09 5.00
CA ARG A 485 -30.21 0.16 6.12
C ARG A 485 -29.46 -1.12 5.77
N ALA A 486 -29.83 -1.76 4.66
CA ALA A 486 -29.33 -3.08 4.28
C ALA A 486 -27.83 -3.09 3.93
N VAL A 487 -27.29 -1.97 3.44
CA VAL A 487 -25.86 -1.85 3.16
C VAL A 487 -25.09 -1.44 4.42
N PHE A 488 -25.56 -0.40 5.13
CA PHE A 488 -24.75 0.24 6.16
C PHE A 488 -24.82 -0.44 7.53
N GLU A 489 -25.87 -1.21 7.86
CA GLU A 489 -25.87 -2.04 9.07
C GLU A 489 -24.80 -3.16 9.01
N VAL A 490 -24.51 -3.68 7.80
CA VAL A 490 -23.41 -4.63 7.56
C VAL A 490 -22.05 -3.97 7.80
N LEU A 491 -21.93 -2.67 7.49
CA LEU A 491 -20.77 -1.82 7.78
C LEU A 491 -20.79 -1.26 9.22
N ASN A 492 -21.46 -1.95 10.14
CA ASN A 492 -21.54 -1.58 11.56
C ASN A 492 -22.16 -0.20 11.86
N CYS A 493 -22.94 0.35 10.92
CA CYS A 493 -23.65 1.60 11.17
C CYS A 493 -24.96 1.34 11.91
N ASN A 494 -25.26 2.16 12.91
CA ASN A 494 -26.59 2.22 13.50
C ASN A 494 -27.47 3.15 12.67
N VAL A 495 -28.49 2.59 12.01
CA VAL A 495 -29.39 3.33 11.10
C VAL A 495 -30.76 3.50 11.73
N LYS A 496 -31.16 4.76 11.93
CA LYS A 496 -32.46 5.16 12.50
C LYS A 496 -33.22 6.08 11.56
N TRP A 497 -34.55 6.03 11.64
CA TRP A 497 -35.43 6.98 10.95
C TRP A 497 -36.00 7.96 11.97
N GLU A 498 -35.80 9.25 11.73
CA GLU A 498 -36.34 10.33 12.54
C GLU A 498 -37.58 10.91 11.85
N GLU A 499 -38.73 10.60 12.43
CA GLU A 499 -40.03 10.91 11.82
C GLU A 499 -40.33 12.42 11.81
N SER A 500 -39.92 13.15 12.86
CA SER A 500 -40.17 14.58 12.97
C SER A 500 -39.44 15.41 11.90
N SER A 501 -38.27 14.95 11.46
CA SER A 501 -37.45 15.62 10.45
C SER A 501 -37.43 14.89 9.11
N LYS A 502 -38.18 13.78 8.96
CA LYS A 502 -38.21 12.92 7.76
C LYS A 502 -36.80 12.61 7.26
N SER A 503 -35.94 12.20 8.18
CA SER A 503 -34.51 12.02 7.93
C SER A 503 -34.04 10.65 8.39
N ALA A 504 -33.13 10.05 7.63
CA ALA A 504 -32.33 8.94 8.14
C ALA A 504 -31.14 9.48 8.93
N VAL A 505 -30.83 8.82 10.04
CA VAL A 505 -29.66 9.08 10.88
C VAL A 505 -28.78 7.84 10.86
N VAL A 506 -27.53 8.02 10.45
CA VAL A 506 -26.50 6.98 10.44
C VAL A 506 -25.44 7.36 11.46
N GLU A 507 -25.14 6.45 12.38
CA GLU A 507 -24.09 6.63 13.39
C GLU A 507 -23.04 5.53 13.21
N HIS A 508 -21.78 5.92 13.06
CA HIS A 508 -20.63 5.03 12.92
C HIS A 508 -19.40 5.63 13.63
N GLY A 509 -18.96 5.02 14.73
CA GLY A 509 -17.90 5.59 15.57
C GLY A 509 -18.25 7.01 16.03
N SER A 510 -17.37 7.97 15.75
CA SER A 510 -17.60 9.40 15.99
C SER A 510 -18.38 10.11 14.88
N THR A 511 -18.65 9.44 13.76
CA THR A 511 -19.30 10.04 12.59
C THR A 511 -20.81 9.91 12.70
N LYS A 512 -21.50 11.05 12.60
CA LYS A 512 -22.95 11.13 12.50
C LYS A 512 -23.36 11.75 11.17
N ILE A 513 -24.18 11.02 10.42
CA ILE A 513 -24.70 11.45 9.11
C ILE A 513 -26.21 11.60 9.21
N ILE A 514 -26.72 12.77 8.86
CA ILE A 514 -28.17 13.05 8.80
C ILE A 514 -28.55 13.28 7.34
N ILE A 515 -29.50 12.49 6.85
CA ILE A 515 -29.91 12.46 5.44
C ILE A 515 -31.42 12.69 5.36
N PRO A 516 -31.86 13.94 5.15
CA PRO A 516 -33.26 14.25 4.90
C PRO A 516 -33.74 13.60 3.60
N ALA A 517 -34.97 13.07 3.61
CA ALA A 517 -35.59 12.54 2.39
C ALA A 517 -35.86 13.67 1.37
N ASN A 518 -35.75 13.34 0.09
CA ASN A 518 -35.97 14.23 -1.05
C ASN A 518 -35.07 15.48 -1.06
N SER A 519 -33.89 15.38 -0.43
CA SER A 519 -32.92 16.46 -0.31
C SER A 519 -31.64 16.11 -1.06
N THR A 520 -31.01 17.11 -1.69
CA THR A 520 -29.63 17.03 -2.20
C THR A 520 -28.60 17.42 -1.14
N THR A 521 -29.03 17.79 0.07
CA THR A 521 -28.14 18.14 1.18
C THR A 521 -28.23 17.08 2.27
N ALA A 522 -27.08 16.58 2.69
CA ALA A 522 -26.89 15.75 3.87
C ALA A 522 -25.89 16.42 4.83
N TYR A 523 -25.85 15.99 6.09
CA TYR A 523 -25.01 16.60 7.12
C TYR A 523 -24.08 15.56 7.70
N ILE A 524 -22.77 15.81 7.65
CA ILE A 524 -21.75 14.98 8.30
C ILE A 524 -21.22 15.78 9.48
N ASN A 525 -21.42 15.27 10.70
CA ASN A 525 -21.03 15.94 11.94
C ASN A 525 -21.54 17.40 12.03
N GLY A 526 -22.75 17.63 11.51
CA GLY A 526 -23.40 18.96 11.46
C GLY A 526 -22.99 19.85 10.28
N LYS A 527 -21.94 19.50 9.52
CA LYS A 527 -21.53 20.24 8.32
C LYS A 527 -22.36 19.78 7.11
N ALA A 528 -22.96 20.74 6.39
CA ALA A 528 -23.70 20.47 5.17
C ALA A 528 -22.77 20.00 4.05
N ASN A 529 -23.17 18.94 3.34
CA ASN A 529 -22.51 18.36 2.19
C ASN A 529 -23.55 18.06 1.10
N SER A 530 -23.17 18.21 -0.16
CA SER A 530 -24.05 17.96 -1.30
C SER A 530 -24.04 16.48 -1.69
N LEU A 531 -25.20 15.97 -2.07
CA LEU A 531 -25.39 14.68 -2.73
C LEU A 531 -25.48 14.90 -4.24
N ASP A 532 -24.80 14.05 -5.02
CA ASP A 532 -24.87 14.08 -6.49
C ASP A 532 -26.28 13.78 -7.01
N VAL A 533 -27.01 12.94 -6.27
CA VAL A 533 -28.41 12.58 -6.52
C VAL A 533 -29.15 12.70 -5.19
N PRO A 534 -30.33 13.35 -5.14
CA PRO A 534 -31.07 13.50 -3.89
C PRO A 534 -31.41 12.15 -3.29
N ALA A 535 -31.40 12.05 -1.96
CA ALA A 535 -31.93 10.90 -1.25
C ALA A 535 -33.45 10.80 -1.54
N LYS A 536 -33.98 9.59 -1.71
CA LYS A 536 -35.39 9.39 -2.09
C LYS A 536 -36.02 8.26 -1.32
N ILE A 537 -37.34 8.31 -1.15
CA ILE A 537 -38.09 7.16 -0.63
C ILE A 537 -38.65 6.38 -1.82
N VAL A 538 -38.29 5.09 -1.90
CA VAL A 538 -38.79 4.13 -2.90
C VAL A 538 -39.23 2.89 -2.14
N ASN A 539 -40.48 2.45 -2.33
CA ASN A 539 -41.05 1.28 -1.65
C ASN A 539 -40.81 1.28 -0.12
N ASP A 540 -41.08 2.42 0.54
CA ASP A 540 -40.87 2.62 1.99
C ASP A 540 -39.42 2.38 2.46
N ARG A 541 -38.45 2.58 1.56
CA ARG A 541 -37.01 2.54 1.84
C ARG A 541 -36.36 3.84 1.39
N ILE A 542 -35.49 4.39 2.23
CA ILE A 542 -34.64 5.49 1.82
C ILE A 542 -33.49 4.97 0.95
N MET A 543 -33.44 5.46 -0.28
CA MET A 543 -32.43 5.22 -1.28
C MET A 543 -31.45 6.37 -1.28
N ILE A 544 -30.15 6.07 -1.23
CA ILE A 544 -29.09 7.08 -1.15
C ILE A 544 -27.91 6.74 -2.07
N PRO A 545 -27.13 7.74 -2.54
CA PRO A 545 -25.91 7.46 -3.27
C PRO A 545 -24.93 6.68 -2.36
N LEU A 546 -24.64 5.43 -2.73
CA LEU A 546 -23.82 4.53 -1.91
C LEU A 546 -22.47 5.17 -1.53
N ARG A 547 -21.79 5.74 -2.52
CA ARG A 547 -20.47 6.33 -2.35
C ARG A 547 -20.42 7.41 -1.27
N PHE A 548 -21.45 8.24 -1.17
CA PHE A 548 -21.49 9.34 -0.20
C PHE A 548 -21.39 8.86 1.24
N VAL A 549 -22.19 7.86 1.62
CA VAL A 549 -22.17 7.36 3.01
C VAL A 549 -20.94 6.50 3.24
N SER A 550 -20.52 5.68 2.28
CA SER A 550 -19.30 4.88 2.39
C SER A 550 -18.06 5.74 2.63
N GLU A 551 -17.82 6.77 1.81
CA GLU A 551 -16.65 7.65 1.96
C GLU A 551 -16.73 8.49 3.25
N ALA A 552 -17.93 8.89 3.68
CA ALA A 552 -18.13 9.59 4.94
C ALA A 552 -17.77 8.76 6.18
N ILE A 553 -17.80 7.43 6.07
CA ILE A 553 -17.34 6.49 7.13
C ILE A 553 -15.97 5.87 6.80
N GLU A 554 -15.20 6.52 5.92
CA GLU A 554 -13.82 6.17 5.57
C GLU A 554 -13.70 4.79 4.90
N LYS A 555 -14.73 4.39 4.15
CA LYS A 555 -14.75 3.14 3.39
C LYS A 555 -14.39 3.34 1.93
N THR A 556 -13.63 2.39 1.39
CA THR A 556 -13.20 2.40 -0.01
C THR A 556 -14.31 1.83 -0.89
N VAL A 557 -14.63 2.52 -2.00
CA VAL A 557 -15.69 2.10 -2.93
C VAL A 557 -15.13 1.90 -4.34
N ILE A 558 -15.18 0.66 -4.81
CA ILE A 558 -14.68 0.23 -6.13
C ILE A 558 -15.84 -0.26 -6.98
N TRP A 559 -15.84 0.10 -8.26
CA TRP A 559 -16.76 -0.48 -9.24
C TRP A 559 -16.08 -1.63 -9.99
N ASP A 560 -16.60 -2.84 -9.82
CA ASP A 560 -16.22 -4.01 -10.59
C ASP A 560 -17.15 -4.13 -11.79
N ASP A 561 -16.71 -3.64 -12.94
CA ASP A 561 -17.50 -3.61 -14.17
C ASP A 561 -17.84 -5.01 -14.71
N PRO A 562 -16.88 -5.96 -14.81
CA PRO A 562 -17.18 -7.34 -15.20
C PRO A 562 -18.28 -7.98 -14.37
N ASN A 563 -18.28 -7.73 -13.06
CA ASN A 563 -19.30 -8.28 -12.17
C ASN A 563 -20.51 -7.36 -11.94
N LYS A 564 -20.53 -6.15 -12.49
CA LYS A 564 -21.55 -5.12 -12.20
C LYS A 564 -21.82 -5.01 -10.70
N THR A 565 -20.75 -4.91 -9.92
CA THR A 565 -20.78 -4.96 -8.47
C THR A 565 -20.06 -3.76 -7.89
N VAL A 566 -20.70 -3.07 -6.95
CA VAL A 566 -20.03 -2.11 -6.08
C VAL A 566 -19.38 -2.87 -4.93
N LEU A 567 -18.05 -2.79 -4.81
CA LEU A 567 -17.28 -3.36 -3.72
C LEU A 567 -17.06 -2.29 -2.65
N ILE A 568 -17.29 -2.65 -1.38
CA ILE A 568 -17.04 -1.77 -0.22
C ILE A 568 -16.12 -2.49 0.77
N TYR A 569 -15.02 -1.83 1.15
CA TYR A 569 -14.01 -2.31 2.10
C TYR A 569 -13.77 -1.30 3.22
#